data_AF-A0A944C731-F1
#
_entry.id   AF-A0A944C731-F1
#
_cell.length_a   1.000
_cell.length_b   1.000
_cell.length_c   1.000
_cell.angle_alpha   90.00
_cell.angle_beta   90.00
_cell.angle_gamma   90.00
#
_symmetry.space_group_name_H-M   'P 1'
#
loop_
_entity.id
_entity.type
_entity.pdbx_description
1 polymer ?
#
loop_
_entity_poly.entity_id
_entity_poly.type
_entity_poly.pdbx_seq_one_letter_code
_entity_poly.pdbx_strand_id
1 'polypeptide(L)'
;MALCFIAYFICRKTVYRNWVLIVFSMIFYAWGEPVWVFLLVGSVTINYFAGILIDKYRDTKKSTMFTAAALIIDIGVLVVFKYSGFLVENFNAISPVDLPVPNVEMPIGISFFTFQIISYILDCYWGKIKVQKSWYKL
;
A
#
# COMPACT_ATOMS: atom_id res chain seq x y z
N MET A 1 22.15 -5.94 -4.73
CA MET A 1 22.09 -4.89 -5.78
C MET A 1 22.83 -5.25 -7.07
N ALA A 2 24.09 -5.71 -7.03
CA ALA A 2 24.86 -6.03 -8.25
C ALA A 2 24.16 -7.05 -9.18
N LEU A 3 23.53 -8.09 -8.63
CA LEU A 3 22.79 -9.09 -9.42
C LEU A 3 21.57 -8.51 -10.17
N CYS A 4 20.89 -7.53 -9.57
CA CYS A 4 19.73 -6.87 -10.16
C CYS A 4 20.15 -6.03 -11.39
N PHE A 5 21.26 -5.28 -11.26
CA PHE A 5 21.81 -4.53 -12.39
C PHE A 5 22.26 -5.44 -13.53
N ILE A 6 22.93 -6.56 -13.22
CA ILE A 6 23.36 -7.53 -14.23
C ILE A 6 22.15 -8.14 -14.96
N ALA A 7 21.13 -8.59 -14.22
CA ALA A 7 19.91 -9.14 -14.80
C ALA A 7 19.09 -8.12 -15.63
N TYR A 8 19.06 -6.85 -15.18
CA TYR A 8 18.44 -5.74 -15.91
C TYR A 8 19.12 -5.48 -17.26
N PHE A 9 20.46 -5.48 -17.30
CA PHE A 9 21.22 -5.25 -18.53
C PHE A 9 21.15 -6.43 -19.52
N ILE A 10 21.02 -7.67 -19.03
CA ILE A 10 20.88 -8.88 -19.86
C ILE A 10 19.51 -8.94 -20.56
N CYS A 11 18.44 -8.48 -19.91
CA CYS A 11 17.11 -8.47 -20.50
C CYS A 11 17.00 -7.35 -21.56
N ARG A 12 16.78 -7.67 -22.85
CA ARG A 12 16.62 -6.66 -23.92
C ARG A 12 15.20 -6.08 -24.05
N LYS A 13 14.16 -6.80 -23.61
CA LYS A 13 12.77 -6.32 -23.66
C LYS A 13 12.38 -5.65 -22.34
N THR A 14 11.74 -4.47 -22.44
CA THR A 14 11.31 -3.63 -21.31
C THR A 14 10.44 -4.39 -20.31
N VAL A 15 9.57 -5.29 -20.79
CA VAL A 15 8.69 -6.10 -19.94
C VAL A 15 9.47 -6.98 -18.97
N TYR A 16 10.51 -7.70 -19.44
CA TYR A 16 11.31 -8.55 -18.55
C TYR A 16 12.18 -7.75 -17.59
N ARG A 17 12.63 -6.56 -17.99
CA ARG A 17 13.34 -5.65 -17.09
C ARG A 17 12.47 -5.23 -15.90
N ASN A 18 11.21 -4.87 -16.16
CA ASN A 18 10.28 -4.46 -15.12
C ASN A 18 9.94 -5.63 -14.18
N TRP A 19 9.78 -6.84 -14.72
CA TRP A 19 9.61 -8.04 -13.88
C TRP A 19 10.83 -8.34 -13.01
N VAL A 20 12.05 -8.25 -13.55
CA VAL A 20 13.29 -8.41 -12.77
C VAL A 20 13.34 -7.39 -11.65
N LEU A 21 13.03 -6.12 -11.92
CA LEU A 21 12.99 -5.06 -10.91
C LEU A 21 11.96 -5.34 -9.82
N ILE A 22 10.73 -5.75 -10.19
CA ILE A 22 9.66 -6.05 -9.24
C ILE A 22 10.06 -7.24 -8.35
N VAL A 23 10.53 -8.33 -8.94
CA VAL A 23 10.90 -9.55 -8.19
C VAL A 23 12.07 -9.29 -7.27
N PHE A 24 13.14 -8.62 -7.73
CA PHE A 24 14.27 -8.28 -6.85
C PHE A 24 13.89 -7.30 -5.75
N SER A 25 13.00 -6.34 -6.04
CA SER A 25 12.50 -5.41 -5.02
C SER A 25 11.64 -6.12 -3.96
N MET A 26 10.79 -7.07 -4.39
CA MET A 26 10.02 -7.91 -3.47
C MET A 26 10.93 -8.78 -2.61
N ILE A 27 11.95 -9.42 -3.20
CA ILE A 27 12.92 -10.24 -2.45
C ILE A 27 13.68 -9.39 -1.43
N PHE A 28 14.11 -8.18 -1.81
CA PHE A 28 14.78 -7.26 -0.89
C PHE A 28 13.87 -6.84 0.27
N TYR A 29 12.60 -6.53 -0.01
CA TYR A 29 11.62 -6.17 1.02
C TYR A 29 11.30 -7.37 1.93
N ALA A 30 11.16 -8.57 1.36
CA ALA A 30 10.89 -9.80 2.08
C ALA A 30 12.07 -10.28 2.94
N TRP A 31 13.30 -9.91 2.59
CA TRP A 31 14.48 -10.21 3.41
C TRP A 31 14.48 -9.44 4.74
N GLY A 32 13.91 -8.22 4.74
CA GLY A 32 13.72 -7.44 5.96
C GLY A 32 12.63 -8.04 6.82
N GLU A 33 11.38 -8.04 6.34
CA GLU A 33 10.24 -8.59 7.09
C GLU A 33 9.20 -9.24 6.15
N PRO A 34 9.24 -10.58 5.96
CA PRO A 34 8.48 -11.27 4.93
C PRO A 34 6.96 -11.27 5.17
N VAL A 35 6.52 -11.16 6.43
CA VAL A 35 5.10 -11.13 6.80
C VAL A 35 4.41 -9.87 6.26
N TRP A 36 5.09 -8.72 6.28
CA TRP A 36 4.49 -7.45 5.86
C TRP A 36 4.47 -7.23 4.36
N VAL A 37 5.21 -8.04 3.59
CA VAL A 37 5.10 -8.08 2.13
C VAL A 37 3.66 -8.40 1.73
N PHE A 38 3.00 -9.32 2.43
CA PHE A 38 1.61 -9.67 2.17
C PHE A 38 0.67 -8.49 2.40
N LEU A 39 0.91 -7.69 3.44
CA LEU A 39 0.14 -6.49 3.72
C LEU A 39 0.33 -5.46 2.60
N LEU A 40 1.58 -5.21 2.19
CA LEU A 40 1.89 -4.30 1.09
C LEU A 40 1.20 -4.73 -0.21
N VAL A 41 1.33 -6.01 -0.60
CA VAL A 41 0.70 -6.54 -1.82
C VAL A 41 -0.82 -6.46 -1.71
N GLY A 42 -1.39 -6.77 -0.54
CA GLY A 42 -2.81 -6.63 -0.26
C GLY A 42 -3.31 -5.20 -0.41
N SER A 43 -2.66 -4.24 0.24
CA SER A 43 -2.98 -2.81 0.16
C SER A 43 -2.89 -2.28 -1.27
N VAL A 44 -1.83 -2.64 -2.02
CA VAL A 44 -1.69 -2.27 -3.43
C VAL A 44 -2.82 -2.88 -4.27
N THR A 45 -3.18 -4.14 -4.03
CA THR A 45 -4.24 -4.82 -4.79
C THR A 45 -5.61 -4.18 -4.54
N ILE A 46 -5.96 -3.93 -3.28
CA ILE A 46 -7.21 -3.26 -2.91
C ILE A 46 -7.30 -1.88 -3.56
N ASN A 47 -6.23 -1.10 -3.48
CA ASN A 47 -6.19 0.25 -4.03
C ASN A 47 -6.14 0.27 -5.57
N TYR A 48 -5.57 -0.76 -6.20
CA TYR A 48 -5.66 -0.95 -7.64
C TYR A 48 -7.12 -1.12 -8.09
N PHE A 49 -7.88 -1.99 -7.42
CA PHE A 49 -9.31 -2.17 -7.70
C PHE A 49 -10.13 -0.92 -7.38
N ALA A 50 -9.83 -0.25 -6.26
CA ALA A 50 -10.47 1.02 -5.92
C ALA A 50 -10.23 2.07 -7.01
N GLY A 51 -9.00 2.19 -7.51
CA GLY A 51 -8.67 3.04 -8.66
C GLY A 51 -9.53 2.73 -9.88
N ILE A 52 -9.64 1.46 -10.29
CA ILE A 52 -10.48 1.05 -11.43
C ILE A 52 -11.95 1.47 -11.24
N LEU A 53 -12.49 1.30 -10.03
CA LEU A 53 -13.87 1.68 -9.71
C LEU A 53 -14.05 3.21 -9.72
N ILE A 54 -13.09 3.96 -9.20
CA ILE A 54 -13.05 5.43 -9.22
C ILE A 54 -13.08 5.95 -10.67
N ASP A 55 -12.27 5.36 -11.55
CA ASP A 55 -12.24 5.71 -12.98
C ASP A 55 -13.52 5.29 -13.72
N LYS A 56 -14.10 4.13 -13.37
CA LYS A 56 -15.36 3.65 -13.97
C LYS A 56 -16.57 4.52 -13.61
N TYR A 57 -16.63 5.01 -12.37
CA TYR A 57 -17.75 5.81 -11.86
C TYR A 57 -17.41 7.30 -11.76
N ARG A 58 -16.54 7.78 -12.63
CA ARG A 58 -16.06 9.17 -12.63
C ARG A 58 -17.22 10.17 -12.68
N ASP A 59 -17.04 11.29 -11.98
CA ASP A 59 -18.02 12.38 -11.85
C ASP A 59 -19.35 11.97 -11.18
N THR A 60 -19.38 10.82 -10.51
CA THR A 60 -20.54 10.40 -9.70
C THR A 60 -20.21 10.36 -8.21
N LYS A 61 -21.25 10.43 -7.37
CA LYS A 61 -21.13 10.23 -5.90
C LYS A 61 -20.44 8.92 -5.52
N LYS A 62 -20.50 7.90 -6.39
CA LYS A 62 -19.86 6.60 -6.16
C LYS A 62 -18.33 6.70 -6.21
N SER A 63 -17.77 7.54 -7.09
CA SER A 63 -16.31 7.76 -7.15
C SER A 63 -15.77 8.37 -5.86
N THR A 64 -16.48 9.36 -5.30
CA THR A 64 -16.15 9.93 -3.98
C THR A 64 -16.27 8.90 -2.87
N MET A 65 -17.30 8.05 -2.89
CA MET A 65 -17.47 6.97 -1.91
C MET A 65 -16.34 5.94 -1.95
N PHE A 66 -15.93 5.48 -3.16
CA PHE A 66 -14.82 4.54 -3.29
C PHE A 66 -13.48 5.15 -2.87
N THR A 67 -13.26 6.42 -3.18
CA THR A 67 -12.07 7.17 -2.74
C THR A 67 -12.03 7.27 -1.22
N ALA A 68 -13.14 7.68 -0.59
CA ALA A 68 -13.24 7.77 0.87
C ALA A 68 -13.03 6.41 1.55
N ALA A 69 -13.64 5.35 1.01
CA ALA A 69 -13.47 3.99 1.54
C ALA A 69 -12.01 3.53 1.48
N ALA A 70 -11.31 3.75 0.35
CA ALA A 70 -9.90 3.44 0.20
C ALA A 70 -9.02 4.21 1.21
N LEU A 71 -9.23 5.53 1.33
CA LEU A 71 -8.51 6.36 2.30
C LEU A 71 -8.74 5.90 3.75
N ILE A 72 -9.98 5.54 4.12
CA ILE A 72 -10.30 5.05 5.46
C ILE A 72 -9.54 3.75 5.75
N ILE A 73 -9.45 2.85 4.78
CA ILE A 73 -8.71 1.59 4.93
C ILE A 73 -7.21 1.88 5.11
N ASP A 74 -6.61 2.69 4.23
CA ASP A 74 -5.18 3.01 4.26
C ASP A 74 -4.77 3.73 5.55
N ILE A 75 -5.55 4.73 5.97
CA ILE A 75 -5.34 5.44 7.23
C ILE A 75 -5.61 4.51 8.42
N GLY A 76 -6.63 3.67 8.35
CA GLY A 76 -6.95 2.68 9.38
C GLY A 76 -5.79 1.72 9.63
N VAL A 77 -5.17 1.22 8.57
CA VAL A 77 -3.94 0.42 8.65
C VAL A 77 -2.84 1.21 9.37
N LEU A 78 -2.58 2.45 8.99
CA LEU A 78 -1.57 3.28 9.69
C LEU A 78 -1.89 3.47 11.17
N VAL A 79 -3.15 3.71 11.52
CA VAL A 79 -3.59 3.89 12.91
C VAL A 79 -3.37 2.62 13.71
N VAL A 80 -3.77 1.45 13.19
CA VAL A 80 -3.57 0.16 13.85
C VAL A 80 -2.08 -0.13 14.07
N PHE A 81 -1.23 0.14 13.08
CA PHE A 81 0.20 -0.18 13.20
C PHE A 81 0.98 0.82 14.04
N LYS A 82 0.64 2.11 13.96
CA LYS A 82 1.44 3.18 14.57
C LYS A 82 0.90 3.67 15.91
N TYR A 83 -0.40 3.54 16.14
CA TYR A 83 -1.09 4.15 17.27
C TYR A 83 -1.86 3.15 18.14
N SER A 84 -1.89 1.85 17.81
CA SER A 84 -2.60 0.84 18.62
C SER A 84 -2.16 0.84 20.08
N GLY A 85 -0.85 0.81 20.35
CA GLY A 85 -0.32 0.87 21.71
C GLY A 85 -0.78 2.12 22.46
N PHE A 86 -0.60 3.30 21.85
CA PHE A 86 -1.05 4.58 22.40
C PHE A 86 -2.57 4.61 22.65
N LEU A 87 -3.38 4.09 21.72
CA LEU A 87 -4.84 4.07 21.86
C LEU A 87 -5.28 3.16 23.02
N VAL A 88 -4.65 2.01 23.18
CA VAL A 88 -4.95 1.07 24.27
C VAL A 88 -4.49 1.63 25.62
N GLU A 89 -3.30 2.24 25.68
CA GLU A 89 -2.81 2.91 26.89
C GLU A 89 -3.74 4.05 27.34
N ASN A 90 -4.17 4.91 26.41
CA ASN A 90 -5.11 5.98 26.74
C ASN A 90 -6.46 5.41 27.17
N PHE A 91 -6.95 4.35 26.52
CA PHE A 91 -8.22 3.72 26.88
C PHE A 91 -8.16 3.11 28.29
N ASN A 92 -7.08 2.42 28.65
CA ASN A 92 -6.87 1.91 30.01
C ASN A 92 -6.69 3.03 31.04
N ALA A 93 -6.25 4.23 30.64
CA ALA A 93 -6.12 5.36 31.57
C ALA A 93 -7.48 5.99 31.95
N ILE A 94 -8.51 5.90 31.09
CA ILE A 94 -9.86 6.44 31.34
C ILE A 94 -10.90 5.36 31.68
N SER A 95 -10.56 4.09 31.49
CA SER A 95 -11.44 2.95 31.73
C SER A 95 -10.86 2.05 32.83
N PRO A 96 -11.67 1.49 33.73
CA PRO A 96 -11.20 0.48 34.70
C PRO A 96 -10.85 -0.88 34.06
N VAL A 97 -10.95 -0.99 32.72
CA VAL A 97 -10.62 -2.19 31.96
C VAL A 97 -9.14 -2.15 31.57
N ASP A 98 -8.37 -3.14 32.03
CA ASP A 98 -6.95 -3.27 31.73
C ASP A 98 -6.75 -4.17 30.51
N LEU A 99 -6.74 -3.57 29.32
CA LEU A 99 -6.48 -4.29 28.07
C LEU A 99 -4.98 -4.48 27.87
N PRO A 100 -4.52 -5.66 27.41
CA PRO A 100 -3.11 -5.86 27.11
C PRO A 100 -2.66 -4.93 25.97
N VAL A 101 -1.64 -4.11 26.22
CA VAL A 101 -1.09 -3.19 25.23
C VAL A 101 -0.45 -4.00 24.09
N PRO A 102 -0.95 -3.88 22.85
CA PRO A 102 -0.41 -4.64 21.74
C PRO A 102 0.99 -4.11 21.39
N ASN A 103 1.99 -4.99 21.46
CA ASN A 103 3.33 -4.69 20.98
C ASN A 103 3.36 -4.97 19.47
N VAL A 104 3.05 -3.94 18.67
CA VAL A 104 2.95 -4.06 17.22
C VAL A 104 4.31 -3.73 16.59
N GLU A 105 5.00 -4.75 16.10
CA GLU A 105 6.17 -4.58 15.25
C GLU A 105 5.75 -3.86 13.96
N MET A 106 6.35 -2.71 13.68
CA MET A 106 6.00 -1.90 12.53
C MET A 106 6.84 -2.30 11.32
N PRO A 107 6.22 -2.52 10.14
CA PRO A 107 6.99 -2.76 8.94
C PRO A 107 7.85 -1.54 8.61
N ILE A 108 9.11 -1.79 8.30
CA ILE A 108 10.00 -0.78 7.74
C ILE A 108 9.34 -0.22 6.47
N GLY A 109 8.99 1.06 6.51
CA GLY A 109 8.40 1.77 5.37
C GLY A 109 6.87 1.74 5.27
N ILE A 110 6.13 1.31 6.30
CA ILE A 110 4.64 1.36 6.28
C ILE A 110 4.09 2.74 5.98
N SER A 111 4.64 3.79 6.60
CA SER A 111 4.24 5.16 6.28
C SER A 111 4.52 5.53 4.84
N PHE A 112 5.66 5.09 4.28
CA PHE A 112 6.06 5.45 2.93
C PHE A 112 5.12 4.85 1.89
N PHE A 113 4.89 3.53 1.89
CA PHE A 113 4.03 2.93 0.89
C PHE A 113 2.57 3.35 1.07
N THR A 114 2.09 3.53 2.30
CA THR A 114 0.71 3.98 2.52
C THR A 114 0.50 5.40 1.98
N PHE A 115 1.43 6.34 2.20
CA PHE A 115 1.30 7.67 1.62
C PHE A 115 1.38 7.66 0.10
N GLN A 116 2.22 6.80 -0.50
CA GLN A 116 2.25 6.63 -1.96
C GLN A 116 0.92 6.11 -2.52
N ILE A 117 0.31 5.14 -1.84
CA ILE A 117 -0.99 4.59 -2.21
C ILE A 117 -2.09 5.66 -2.10
N ILE A 118 -2.13 6.42 -1.01
CA ILE A 118 -3.08 7.52 -0.83
C ILE A 118 -2.90 8.57 -1.93
N SER A 119 -1.66 8.98 -2.23
CA SER A 119 -1.38 9.90 -3.33
C SER A 119 -1.90 9.35 -4.67
N TYR A 120 -1.67 8.07 -4.96
CA TYR A 120 -2.17 7.43 -6.17
C TYR A 120 -3.71 7.48 -6.26
N ILE A 121 -4.42 7.15 -5.18
CA ILE A 121 -5.89 7.19 -5.15
C ILE A 121 -6.42 8.60 -5.37
N LEU A 122 -5.83 9.60 -4.72
CA LEU A 122 -6.22 11.00 -4.89
C LEU A 122 -5.94 11.51 -6.31
N ASP A 123 -4.79 11.14 -6.89
CA ASP A 123 -4.48 11.50 -8.26
C ASP A 123 -5.41 10.82 -9.28
N CYS A 124 -5.87 9.59 -9.01
CA CYS A 124 -6.92 8.93 -9.79
C CYS A 124 -8.26 9.65 -9.66
N TYR A 125 -8.63 10.07 -8.44
CA TYR A 125 -9.88 10.78 -8.17
C TYR A 125 -9.94 12.16 -8.84
N TRP A 126 -8.85 12.94 -8.75
CA TRP A 126 -8.69 14.19 -9.51
C TRP A 126 -8.48 13.94 -11.00
N GLY A 127 -8.23 12.68 -11.37
CA GLY A 127 -7.90 12.20 -12.70
C GLY A 127 -6.76 12.95 -13.37
N LYS A 128 -5.76 13.32 -12.56
CA LYS A 128 -4.43 13.73 -13.00
C LYS A 128 -3.71 12.56 -13.67
N ILE A 129 -4.00 11.34 -13.21
CA ILE A 129 -3.49 10.10 -13.78
C ILE A 129 -4.64 9.21 -14.25
N LYS A 130 -4.40 8.47 -15.34
CA LYS A 130 -5.31 7.40 -15.76
C LYS A 130 -4.91 6.12 -15.02
N VAL A 131 -5.91 5.42 -14.48
CA VAL A 131 -5.70 4.12 -13.85
C VAL A 131 -5.11 3.16 -14.87
N GLN A 132 -3.99 2.53 -14.51
CA GLN A 132 -3.37 1.52 -15.36
C GLN A 132 -4.24 0.27 -15.35
N LYS A 133 -4.91 -0.02 -16.47
CA LYS A 133 -5.82 -1.19 -16.59
C LYS A 133 -5.10 -2.47 -17.04
N SER A 134 -3.86 -2.36 -17.53
CA SER A 134 -3.09 -3.51 -18.02
C SER A 134 -1.79 -3.70 -17.24
N TRP A 135 -1.66 -4.85 -16.59
CA TRP A 135 -0.50 -5.26 -15.80
C TRP A 135 0.80 -5.38 -16.61
N TYR A 136 0.73 -5.49 -17.94
CA TYR A 136 1.86 -5.76 -18.83
C TYR A 136 2.43 -4.54 -19.56
N LYS A 137 1.79 -3.36 -19.46
CA LYS A 137 2.26 -2.11 -20.08
C LYS A 137 3.05 -1.20 -19.12
N LEU A 138 3.37 -1.70 -17.93
CA LEU A 138 4.37 -1.10 -17.05
C LEU A 138 5.74 -1.19 -17.71
#